data_AF-W1XY21-F1
#
_entry.id   AF-W1XY21-F1
#
_cell.length_a   1.000
_cell.length_b   1.000
_cell.length_c   1.000
_cell.angle_alpha   90.00
_cell.angle_beta   90.00
_cell.angle_gamma   90.00
#
_symmetry.space_group_name_H-M   'P 1'
#
loop_
_entity.id
_entity.type
_entity.pdbx_description
1 polymer ?
#
loop_
_entity_poly.entity_id
_entity_poly.type
_entity_poly.pdbx_seq_one_letter_code
_entity_poly.pdbx_strand_id
1 'polypeptide(L)' 'RKHFDLRPAGIIKMLDLKQPIYRQTAAYGHFGRTDVLLPWEKLDKVNVLKDAVEIQ' A
#
# COMPACT_ATOMS: atom_id res chain seq x y z
N ARG A 1 -0.34 -10.51 10.22
CA ARG A 1 0.90 -10.00 10.87
C ARG A 1 2.18 -10.38 10.11
N LYS A 2 2.32 -11.60 9.57
CA LYS A 2 3.57 -12.04 8.91
C LYS A 2 4.01 -11.21 7.67
N HIS A 3 3.07 -10.61 6.94
CA HIS A 3 3.34 -9.96 5.65
C HIS A 3 3.34 -8.42 5.68
N PHE A 4 3.01 -7.81 6.82
CA PHE A 4 2.90 -6.36 6.96
C PHE A 4 3.58 -5.89 8.25
N ASP A 5 4.53 -4.97 8.12
CA ASP A 5 5.13 -4.27 9.26
C ASP A 5 4.32 -3.01 9.59
N LEU A 6 3.57 -3.05 10.69
CA LEU A 6 2.67 -1.97 11.11
C LEU A 6 3.34 -0.93 12.01
N ARG A 7 4.64 -1.04 12.27
CA ARG A 7 5.39 0.02 12.97
C ARG A 7 5.50 1.25 12.06
N PRO A 8 5.58 2.48 12.60
CA PRO A 8 5.65 3.69 11.77
C PRO A 8 6.75 3.66 10.71
N ALA A 9 7.97 3.25 11.09
CA ALA A 9 9.09 3.12 10.14
C ALA A 9 8.85 2.00 9.10
N GLY A 10 8.16 0.93 9.48
CA GLY A 10 7.81 -0.17 8.60
C GLY A 10 6.81 0.25 7.52
N ILE A 11 5.77 0.99 7.91
CA ILE A 11 4.77 1.55 6.99
C ILE A 11 5.43 2.48 5.97
N ILE A 12 6.27 3.42 6.46
CA ILE A 12 7.00 4.35 5.59
C ILE A 12 7.84 3.61 4.56
N LYS A 13 8.55 2.56 4.99
CA LYS A 13 9.41 1.76 4.10
C LYS A 13 8.60 0.94 3.10
N MET A 14 7.53 0.28 3.54
CA MET A 14 6.72 -0.62 2.72
C MET A 14 5.97 0.14 1.62
N LEU A 15 5.52 1.35 1.91
CA LEU A 15 4.78 2.20 0.97
C LEU A 15 5.66 3.29 0.31
N ASP A 16 6.97 3.30 0.56
CA ASP A 16 7.92 4.32 0.05
C ASP A 16 7.41 5.77 0.21
N LEU A 17 7.02 6.13 1.44
CA LEU A 17 6.29 7.38 1.71
C LEU A 17 7.17 8.64 1.73
N LYS A 18 8.49 8.53 1.69
CA LYS A 18 9.40 9.69 1.72
C LYS A 18 9.62 10.28 0.33
N GLN A 19 8.52 10.53 -0.39
CA GLN A 19 8.47 11.01 -1.76
C GLN A 19 7.44 12.15 -1.88
N PRO A 20 7.59 13.08 -2.84
CA PRO A 20 6.66 14.20 -3.03
C PRO A 20 5.36 13.78 -3.78
N ILE A 21 4.62 12.81 -3.23
CA ILE A 21 3.44 12.20 -3.88
C ILE A 21 2.07 12.72 -3.36
N TYR A 22 2.08 13.65 -2.40
CA TYR A 22 0.88 14.01 -1.64
C TYR A 22 -0.01 15.09 -2.27
N ARG A 23 0.53 15.91 -3.17
CA ARG A 23 -0.23 17.03 -3.76
C ARG A 23 -1.44 16.56 -4.56
N GLN A 24 -1.30 15.44 -5.27
CA GLN A 24 -2.37 14.89 -6.11
C GLN A 24 -3.57 14.35 -5.32
N THR A 25 -3.37 14.03 -4.03
CA THR A 25 -4.43 13.50 -3.15
C THR A 25 -5.15 14.58 -2.36
N ALA A 26 -4.71 15.84 -2.43
CA ALA A 26 -5.30 16.96 -1.70
C ALA A 26 -6.70 17.36 -2.20
N ALA A 27 -7.09 16.88 -3.38
CA ALA A 27 -8.41 17.03 -3.94
C ALA A 27 -8.92 15.69 -4.47
N TYR A 28 -10.25 15.51 -4.48
CA TYR A 28 -10.91 14.31 -5.00
C TYR A 28 -10.58 12.99 -4.26
N GLY A 29 -9.97 13.07 -3.07
CA GLY A 29 -9.78 11.95 -2.15
C GLY A 29 -8.42 11.25 -2.24
N HIS A 30 -8.09 10.54 -1.17
CA HIS A 30 -6.81 9.81 -1.01
C HIS A 30 -6.87 8.35 -1.50
N PHE A 31 -8.06 7.77 -1.64
CA PHE A 31 -8.27 6.35 -1.89
C PHE A 31 -9.13 6.08 -3.13
N GLY A 32 -8.97 4.90 -3.72
CA GLY A 32 -9.76 4.43 -4.86
C GLY A 32 -9.52 5.19 -6.16
N ARG A 33 -8.46 5.99 -6.22
CA ARG A 33 -8.08 6.81 -7.38
C ARG A 33 -7.25 5.98 -8.34
N THR A 34 -7.77 5.71 -9.53
CA THR A 34 -7.12 4.89 -10.57
C THR A 34 -6.33 5.70 -11.60
N ASP A 35 -6.47 7.02 -11.56
CA ASP A 35 -5.81 8.01 -12.43
C ASP A 35 -4.44 8.46 -11.90
N VAL A 36 -4.10 8.10 -10.66
CA VAL A 36 -2.81 8.39 -10.04
C VAL A 36 -2.21 7.13 -9.44
N LEU A 37 -0.89 7.00 -9.51
CA LEU A 37 -0.18 5.84 -8.96
C LEU A 37 0.19 6.11 -7.50
N LEU A 38 -0.59 5.54 -6.59
CA LEU A 38 -0.37 5.63 -5.15
C LEU A 38 0.06 4.26 -4.60
N PRO A 39 1.08 4.21 -3.72
CA PRO A 39 1.63 2.94 -3.25
C PRO A 39 0.64 2.11 -2.43
N TRP A 40 -0.29 2.74 -1.71
CA TRP A 40 -1.30 2.05 -0.89
C TRP A 40 -2.48 1.49 -1.68
N GLU A 41 -2.63 1.86 -2.96
CA GLU A 41 -3.64 1.29 -3.86
C GLU A 41 -3.13 0.04 -4.60
N LYS A 42 -1.85 -0.31 -4.44
CA LYS A 42 -1.25 -1.45 -5.13
C LYS A 42 -1.79 -2.78 -4.57
N LEU A 43 -2.08 -3.71 -5.47
CA LEU A 43 -2.49 -5.08 -5.16
C LEU A 43 -1.31 -6.08 -5.15
N ASP A 44 -0.09 -5.60 -4.86
CA ASP A 44 1.15 -6.37 -4.91
C ASP A 44 1.25 -7.48 -3.85
N LYS A 45 0.35 -7.47 -2.86
CA LYS A 45 0.28 -8.48 -1.79
C LYS A 45 -0.79 -9.55 -2.01
N VAL A 46 -1.62 -9.47 -3.06
CA VAL A 46 -2.73 -10.41 -3.28
C VAL A 46 -2.25 -11.86 -3.34
N ASN A 47 -1.24 -12.16 -4.15
CA ASN A 47 -0.77 -13.54 -4.32
C ASN A 47 -0.19 -14.10 -3.01
N VAL A 48 0.65 -13.32 -2.33
CA VAL A 48 1.23 -13.72 -1.03
C VAL A 48 0.15 -14.02 0.01
N LEU A 49 -0.97 -13.28 -0.03
CA LEU A 49 -2.10 -13.52 0.86
C LEU A 49 -2.93 -14.75 0.46
N LYS A 50 -3.12 -15.00 -0.84
CA LYS A 50 -3.76 -16.23 -1.32
C LYS A 50 -2.95 -17.45 -0.90
N ASP A 51 -1.65 -17.45 -1.17
CA ASP A 51 -0.74 -18.54 -0.79
C ASP A 51 -0.75 -18.79 0.73
N ALA A 52 -0.85 -17.72 1.53
CA ALA A 52 -0.89 -17.84 2.99
C ALA A 52 -2.19 -18.47 3.52
N VAL A 53 -3.25 -18.53 2.71
CA VAL A 53 -4.56 -19.11 3.07
C VAL A 53 -4.81 -20.44 2.36
N GLU A 54 -4.28 -20.64 1.15
CA GLU A 54 -4.42 -21.88 0.36
C GLU A 54 -3.59 -23.06 0.92
N ILE A 55 -2.76 -22.84 1.95
CA ILE A 55 -2.16 -23.93 2.73
C ILE A 55 -3.19 -24.40 3.77
N GLN A 56 -4.20 -25.14 3.30
CA GLN A 56 -5.01 -26.12 4.06
C GLN A 56 -5.39 -27.30 3.17
#